data_AF-Q6CIF3-F1
#
_entry.id   AF-Q6CIF3-F1
#
_cell.length_a   1.000
_cell.length_b   1.000
_cell.length_c   1.000
_cell.angle_alpha   90.00
_cell.angle_beta   90.00
_cell.angle_gamma   90.00
#
_symmetry.space_group_name_H-M   'P 1'
#
loop_
_entity.id
_entity.type
_entity.pdbx_description
1 polymer ?
#
loop_
_entity_poly.entity_id
_entity_poly.type
_entity_poly.pdbx_seq_one_letter_code
_entity_poly.pdbx_strand_id
1 'polypeptide(L)'
;MDKLRLLGSYLRKSPLTSTVSEPGIKISPKQFTFSVRVRDKDRPSKISTTKINEPASKLENTSTVVHNEYLNSLQLPYLARTSLRVSKYDYKRAAQFSNTLKRTLKTQDAHERIFSISSEDVAKLISSLFQVSEDNVSLVAKKRFFERECFTEIPKITEEVLSDIQEFEDYIGLLTHTKFHHKGSSLQDGIIPKLLKNLLHPSNLRIAPLKTASVFNDVIYYYGNKNNFATCRELYAQMKSEGIAPNVQTYNLMLRNLLRNSRLIKQQLPYREAIFYLERMKKENISADVITWNTCYFLLKDNISRAIFLEKMVERGVPLTYHLLYGILEEEDIPFNVIIDFLRENDIPVDTKIIKICHRSLIKRDKFQASWKLMEYARHLNFRVKDPFFLEEYLRQFSEKGRMDMCIMTVNTFKATFEVEPTLHCYDLLFKCLVRQGYSSEFSRVYQMLLINLKEHTGGHVVMNYWIAKCRAIMNSNIKTIPTHDSITRLDALAKRCIWDKRGIKWNCWLEYSEYRNVFRRLGSVPYQSNSRDQLDKHEVAKSSKKKVKYLKKLKETAIRNKQSHDAAYRNDYYSALKNDLINRGIIEEQAK
;
A
#
# COMPACT_ATOMS: atom_id res chain seq x y z
N MET A 1 19.42 -0.53 15.82
CA MET A 1 20.52 0.31 16.33
C MET A 1 21.78 0.11 15.51
N ASP A 2 22.28 -1.13 15.40
CA ASP A 2 23.51 -1.43 14.66
C ASP A 2 23.46 -0.96 13.19
N LYS A 3 22.31 -1.07 12.54
CA LYS A 3 22.12 -0.61 11.15
C LYS A 3 22.28 0.89 10.94
N LEU A 4 21.78 1.75 11.83
CA LEU A 4 21.93 3.20 11.68
C LEU A 4 23.37 3.64 11.93
N ARG A 5 24.03 3.08 12.95
CA ARG A 5 25.46 3.33 13.19
C ARG A 5 26.30 2.92 11.98
N LEU A 6 25.96 1.78 11.39
CA LEU A 6 26.59 1.29 10.19
C LEU A 6 26.31 2.17 8.96
N LEU A 7 25.06 2.59 8.75
CA LEU A 7 24.74 3.54 7.68
C LEU A 7 25.55 4.83 7.86
N GLY A 8 25.64 5.35 9.10
CA GLY A 8 26.44 6.53 9.42
C GLY A 8 27.92 6.38 9.10
N SER A 9 28.52 5.22 9.35
CA SER A 9 29.93 4.97 8.98
C SER A 9 30.14 4.98 7.46
N TYR A 10 29.17 4.50 6.68
CA TYR A 10 29.22 4.55 5.21
C TYR A 10 28.91 5.93 4.64
N LEU A 11 28.03 6.71 5.27
CA LEU A 11 27.73 8.09 4.86
C LEU A 11 28.95 9.00 4.92
N ARG A 12 29.90 8.72 5.82
CA ARG A 12 31.21 9.42 5.86
C ARG A 12 32.09 9.11 4.66
N LYS A 13 31.91 7.94 4.02
CA LYS A 13 32.67 7.51 2.84
C LYS A 13 32.00 7.90 1.53
N SER A 14 30.65 7.91 1.49
CA SER A 14 29.84 8.28 0.34
C SER A 14 28.70 9.20 0.79
N PRO A 15 28.78 10.52 0.53
CA PRO A 15 27.74 11.46 0.97
C PRO A 15 26.41 11.21 0.25
N LEU A 16 25.29 11.61 0.89
CA LEU A 16 23.96 11.45 0.30
C LEU A 16 23.80 12.27 -0.97
N THR A 17 23.44 11.60 -2.06
CA THR A 17 23.10 12.22 -3.33
C THR A 17 21.58 12.41 -3.48
N SER A 18 21.19 13.53 -4.08
CA SER A 18 19.80 13.80 -4.44
C SER A 18 19.55 13.22 -5.83
N THR A 19 18.77 12.15 -5.94
CA THR A 19 18.40 11.56 -7.26
C THR A 19 17.43 12.44 -8.03
N VAL A 20 16.70 13.30 -7.33
CA VAL A 20 15.76 14.28 -7.87
C VAL A 20 15.86 15.51 -6.97
N SER A 21 15.78 16.71 -7.54
CA SER A 21 15.43 17.91 -6.77
C SER A 21 14.01 17.74 -6.23
N GLU A 22 13.82 17.00 -5.14
CA GLU A 22 12.52 16.95 -4.49
C GLU A 22 12.21 18.39 -4.04
N PRO A 23 11.20 19.07 -4.62
CA PRO A 23 10.86 20.43 -4.22
C PRO A 23 10.37 20.36 -2.79
N GLY A 24 11.17 20.85 -1.86
CA GLY A 24 10.87 20.74 -0.45
C GLY A 24 11.85 21.52 0.39
N ILE A 25 11.33 22.12 1.46
CA ILE A 25 12.13 22.76 2.49
C ILE A 25 13.04 21.71 3.11
N LYS A 26 14.33 22.01 3.15
CA LYS A 26 15.37 21.24 3.84
C LYS A 26 16.00 22.15 4.87
N ILE A 27 15.84 21.82 6.14
CA ILE A 27 16.37 22.61 7.27
C ILE A 27 17.53 21.86 7.89
N SER A 28 18.60 22.56 8.23
CA SER A 28 19.76 21.93 8.86
C SER A 28 19.37 21.33 10.23
N PRO A 29 20.00 20.23 10.66
CA PRO A 29 19.73 19.66 11.99
C PRO A 29 19.92 20.65 13.14
N LYS A 30 20.81 21.63 12.98
CA LYS A 30 21.08 22.70 13.95
C LYS A 30 19.89 23.66 14.09
N GLN A 31 19.21 23.98 12.98
CA GLN A 31 18.00 24.79 12.97
C GLN A 31 16.77 24.00 13.46
N PHE A 32 16.80 22.67 13.34
CA PHE A 32 15.76 21.78 13.86
C PHE A 32 15.98 21.45 15.35
N THR A 33 15.66 22.41 16.22
CA THR A 33 15.88 22.32 17.68
C THR A 33 14.77 21.59 18.46
N PHE A 34 13.87 20.88 17.78
CA PHE A 34 12.76 20.18 18.44
C PHE A 34 13.27 19.08 19.39
N SER A 35 13.26 19.37 20.69
CA SER A 35 13.58 18.42 21.74
C SER A 35 12.32 18.03 22.50
N VAL A 36 11.86 16.79 22.32
CA VAL A 36 10.91 16.16 23.25
C VAL A 36 11.63 15.01 23.91
N ARG A 37 11.79 15.06 25.25
CA ARG A 37 12.25 13.91 26.03
C ARG A 37 11.15 12.85 26.05
N VAL A 38 11.10 12.02 25.02
CA VAL A 38 10.24 10.84 25.00
C VAL A 38 10.96 9.73 25.75
N ARG A 39 10.53 9.43 26.98
CA ARG A 39 10.97 8.19 27.64
C ARG A 39 10.40 7.00 26.86
N ASP A 40 11.27 6.27 26.20
CA ASP A 40 10.99 4.94 25.65
C ASP A 40 11.15 3.93 26.79
N LYS A 41 10.04 3.35 27.25
CA LYS A 41 10.09 2.04 27.90
C LYS A 41 9.96 1.04 26.77
N ASP A 42 10.96 0.18 26.59
CA ASP A 42 11.00 -0.83 25.54
C ASP A 42 9.65 -1.57 25.47
N ARG A 43 8.96 -1.39 24.35
CA ARG A 43 7.78 -2.17 23.99
C ARG A 43 8.01 -2.75 22.60
N PRO A 44 8.15 -4.09 22.46
CA PRO A 44 8.09 -4.70 21.15
C PRO A 44 6.69 -4.52 20.57
N SER A 45 6.61 -3.99 19.35
CA SER A 45 5.37 -3.82 18.61
C SER A 45 4.81 -5.20 18.24
N LYS A 46 3.61 -5.54 18.76
CA LYS A 46 2.84 -6.68 18.27
C LYS A 46 2.35 -6.36 16.86
N ILE A 47 3.03 -6.89 15.84
CA ILE A 47 2.55 -6.89 14.46
C ILE A 47 1.22 -7.67 14.45
N SER A 48 0.13 -6.95 14.20
CA SER A 48 -1.19 -7.51 13.93
C SER A 48 -1.07 -8.54 12.80
N THR A 49 -1.42 -9.79 13.11
CA THR A 49 -1.49 -10.86 12.12
C THR A 49 -2.62 -10.56 11.13
N THR A 50 -2.27 -9.98 9.99
CA THR A 50 -3.18 -9.91 8.83
C THR A 50 -3.70 -11.31 8.53
N LYS A 51 -5.03 -11.44 8.58
CA LYS A 51 -5.77 -12.68 8.33
C LYS A 51 -5.27 -13.37 7.07
N ILE A 52 -5.17 -14.69 7.17
CA ILE A 52 -4.86 -15.63 6.09
C ILE A 52 -5.90 -15.42 4.98
N ASN A 53 -5.49 -14.83 3.87
CA ASN A 53 -6.23 -14.95 2.63
C ASN A 53 -5.98 -16.36 2.09
N GLU A 54 -6.89 -17.30 2.37
CA GLU A 54 -6.95 -18.53 1.59
C GLU A 54 -7.35 -18.18 0.15
N PRO A 55 -6.63 -18.69 -0.86
CA PRO A 55 -6.86 -18.30 -2.24
C PRO A 55 -8.22 -18.79 -2.76
N ALA A 56 -8.78 -17.99 -3.67
CA ALA A 56 -10.03 -18.25 -4.37
C ALA A 56 -9.88 -19.43 -5.36
N SER A 57 -9.79 -20.66 -4.85
CA SER A 57 -9.89 -21.86 -5.68
C SER A 57 -11.37 -22.14 -5.99
N LYS A 58 -11.86 -21.67 -7.13
CA LYS A 58 -13.02 -22.20 -7.91
C LYS A 58 -13.51 -21.28 -9.04
N LEU A 59 -12.84 -20.16 -9.32
CA LEU A 59 -13.19 -19.28 -10.46
C LEU A 59 -12.47 -19.67 -11.79
N GLU A 60 -11.83 -20.84 -11.86
CA GLU A 60 -10.82 -21.17 -12.87
C GLU A 60 -11.32 -21.98 -14.08
N ASN A 61 -12.60 -21.91 -14.49
CA ASN A 61 -13.04 -22.65 -15.69
C ASN A 61 -13.16 -21.79 -16.96
N THR A 62 -13.51 -20.50 -16.86
CA THR A 62 -13.70 -19.63 -18.05
C THR A 62 -12.63 -18.55 -18.15
N SER A 63 -12.24 -17.95 -17.01
CA SER A 63 -11.04 -17.10 -16.96
C SER A 63 -9.79 -17.87 -17.37
N THR A 64 -9.80 -19.20 -17.33
CA THR A 64 -8.72 -20.04 -17.86
C THR A 64 -8.82 -20.23 -19.35
N VAL A 65 -9.99 -20.28 -19.98
CA VAL A 65 -10.11 -20.42 -21.45
C VAL A 65 -9.56 -19.17 -22.14
N VAL A 66 -10.09 -17.98 -21.82
CA VAL A 66 -9.61 -16.70 -22.40
C VAL A 66 -8.14 -16.45 -22.05
N HIS A 67 -7.73 -16.80 -20.83
CA HIS A 67 -6.33 -16.67 -20.43
C HIS A 67 -5.44 -17.68 -21.16
N ASN A 68 -5.89 -18.92 -21.38
CA ASN A 68 -5.16 -19.91 -22.16
C ASN A 68 -5.11 -19.49 -23.62
N GLU A 69 -6.16 -18.91 -24.19
CA GLU A 69 -6.18 -18.33 -25.53
C GLU A 69 -5.12 -17.22 -25.65
N TYR A 70 -5.12 -16.27 -24.72
CA TYR A 70 -4.08 -15.24 -24.63
C TYR A 70 -2.67 -15.85 -24.52
N LEU A 71 -2.45 -16.82 -23.63
CA LEU A 71 -1.14 -17.46 -23.46
C LEU A 71 -0.72 -18.29 -24.68
N ASN A 72 -1.67 -18.93 -25.36
CA ASN A 72 -1.43 -19.69 -26.58
C ASN A 72 -1.03 -18.75 -27.73
N SER A 73 -1.64 -17.55 -27.81
CA SER A 73 -1.30 -16.55 -28.81
C SER A 73 0.13 -16.02 -28.68
N LEU A 74 0.73 -16.10 -27.48
CA LEU A 74 2.15 -15.77 -27.27
C LEU A 74 3.11 -16.81 -27.85
N GLN A 75 2.65 -18.03 -28.15
CA GLN A 75 3.49 -19.14 -28.60
C GLN A 75 4.64 -19.46 -27.61
N LEU A 76 4.39 -19.32 -26.30
CA LEU A 76 5.36 -19.59 -25.23
C LEU A 76 4.89 -20.80 -24.39
N PRO A 77 5.30 -22.04 -24.72
CA PRO A 77 4.80 -23.26 -24.07
C PRO A 77 5.02 -23.29 -22.55
N TYR A 78 6.07 -22.63 -22.05
CA TYR A 78 6.38 -22.56 -20.62
C TYR A 78 5.46 -21.62 -19.83
N LEU A 79 4.76 -20.70 -20.52
CA LEU A 79 3.70 -19.89 -19.92
C LEU A 79 2.35 -20.57 -20.00
N ALA A 80 2.10 -21.27 -21.11
CA ALA A 80 0.87 -22.00 -21.32
C ALA A 80 0.65 -22.99 -20.17
N ARG A 81 -0.54 -22.94 -19.54
CA ARG A 81 -0.95 -23.94 -18.54
C ARG A 81 -1.40 -25.22 -19.25
N THR A 82 -0.61 -25.73 -20.20
CA THR A 82 -0.93 -26.91 -21.00
C THR A 82 -1.01 -28.19 -20.16
N SER A 83 -0.48 -28.18 -18.94
CA SER A 83 -0.82 -29.16 -17.91
C SER A 83 -1.25 -28.43 -16.63
N LEU A 84 -2.34 -28.89 -16.02
CA LEU A 84 -2.53 -28.73 -14.58
C LEU A 84 -1.19 -29.15 -13.94
N ARG A 85 -0.40 -28.23 -13.39
CA ARG A 85 0.85 -28.59 -12.72
C ARG A 85 0.55 -29.79 -11.82
N VAL A 86 1.18 -30.93 -12.10
CA VAL A 86 0.95 -32.19 -11.37
C VAL A 86 1.12 -31.97 -9.87
N SER A 87 2.00 -31.04 -9.48
CA SER A 87 2.00 -30.45 -8.15
C SER A 87 1.26 -29.10 -8.14
N LYS A 88 0.06 -29.08 -7.54
CA LYS A 88 -0.52 -27.84 -7.01
C LYS A 88 0.55 -27.14 -6.18
N TYR A 89 0.67 -25.81 -6.29
CA TYR A 89 1.56 -25.03 -5.44
C TYR A 89 1.38 -25.48 -3.98
N ASP A 90 2.44 -25.99 -3.37
CA ASP A 90 2.36 -26.56 -2.03
C ASP A 90 2.25 -25.42 -1.00
N TYR A 91 1.00 -25.01 -0.76
CA TYR A 91 0.64 -24.02 0.24
C TYR A 91 1.04 -24.45 1.65
N LYS A 92 1.12 -25.76 1.94
CA LYS A 92 1.54 -26.26 3.26
C LYS A 92 3.02 -26.01 3.46
N ARG A 93 3.87 -26.41 2.51
CA ARG A 93 5.31 -26.12 2.55
C ARG A 93 5.58 -24.61 2.59
N ALA A 94 4.83 -23.82 1.84
CA ALA A 94 4.95 -22.36 1.86
C ALA A 94 4.60 -21.77 3.24
N ALA A 95 3.50 -22.24 3.85
CA ALA A 95 3.10 -21.80 5.18
C ALA A 95 4.11 -22.23 6.26
N GLN A 96 4.63 -23.46 6.17
CA GLN A 96 5.68 -23.95 7.07
C GLN A 96 6.94 -23.09 6.96
N PHE A 97 7.46 -22.88 5.75
CA PHE A 97 8.64 -22.03 5.54
C PHE A 97 8.43 -20.61 6.06
N SER A 98 7.32 -19.96 5.71
CA SER A 98 7.02 -18.60 6.17
C SER A 98 6.90 -18.52 7.70
N ASN A 99 6.30 -19.53 8.34
CA ASN A 99 6.19 -19.60 9.80
C ASN A 99 7.56 -19.84 10.45
N THR A 100 8.39 -20.71 9.88
CA THR A 100 9.76 -20.94 10.35
C THR A 100 10.58 -19.66 10.23
N LEU A 101 10.58 -18.99 9.07
CA LEU A 101 11.30 -17.73 8.87
C LEU A 101 10.83 -16.65 9.85
N LYS A 102 9.52 -16.51 10.10
CA LYS A 102 8.97 -15.58 11.10
C LYS A 102 9.38 -15.92 12.52
N ARG A 103 9.56 -17.21 12.85
CA ARG A 103 10.06 -17.64 14.16
C ARG A 103 11.55 -17.31 14.29
N THR A 104 12.35 -17.62 13.27
CA THR A 104 13.78 -17.26 13.23
C THR A 104 13.99 -15.77 13.33
N LEU A 105 13.19 -14.93 12.67
CA LEU A 105 13.27 -13.47 12.78
C LEU A 105 12.95 -12.91 14.18
N LYS A 106 12.41 -13.74 15.10
CA LYS A 106 12.10 -13.35 16.48
C LYS A 106 13.13 -13.84 17.50
N THR A 107 14.07 -14.71 17.10
CA THR A 107 15.12 -15.18 18.00
C THR A 107 16.19 -14.09 18.20
N GLN A 108 16.94 -14.14 19.30
CA GLN A 108 18.05 -13.21 19.53
C GLN A 108 19.11 -13.31 18.40
N ASP A 109 19.48 -14.53 18.01
CA ASP A 109 20.44 -14.80 16.91
C ASP A 109 19.78 -14.78 15.51
N ALA A 110 18.67 -14.05 15.34
CA ALA A 110 17.90 -14.03 14.09
C ALA A 110 18.77 -13.71 12.86
N HIS A 111 19.65 -12.72 13.00
CA HIS A 111 20.46 -12.23 11.89
C HIS A 111 21.55 -13.23 11.50
N GLU A 112 22.21 -13.86 12.47
CA GLU A 112 23.24 -14.87 12.23
C GLU A 112 22.67 -16.13 11.56
N ARG A 113 21.51 -16.61 12.03
CA ARG A 113 20.84 -17.79 11.45
C ARG A 113 20.35 -17.55 10.03
N ILE A 114 19.85 -16.34 9.74
CA ILE A 114 19.43 -16.00 8.36
C ILE A 114 20.65 -15.84 7.47
N PHE A 115 21.71 -15.20 7.97
CA PHE A 115 22.96 -15.07 7.25
C PHE A 115 23.54 -16.44 6.89
N SER A 116 23.64 -17.39 7.83
CA SER A 116 24.20 -18.72 7.55
C SER A 116 23.41 -19.52 6.50
N ILE A 117 22.09 -19.35 6.43
CA ILE A 117 21.23 -20.01 5.44
C ILE A 117 21.31 -19.32 4.07
N SER A 118 21.64 -18.03 4.02
CA SER A 118 21.55 -17.23 2.79
C SER A 118 22.85 -16.66 2.26
N SER A 119 23.97 -16.85 2.96
CA SER A 119 25.27 -16.25 2.64
C SER A 119 25.73 -16.57 1.22
N GLU A 120 25.60 -17.82 0.77
CA GLU A 120 25.97 -18.24 -0.60
C GLU A 120 25.11 -17.53 -1.66
N ASP A 121 23.79 -17.48 -1.45
CA ASP A 121 22.87 -16.80 -2.35
C ASP A 121 23.11 -15.28 -2.36
N VAL A 122 23.43 -14.68 -1.20
CA VAL A 122 23.77 -13.27 -1.08
C VAL A 122 25.09 -12.95 -1.78
N ALA A 123 26.10 -13.81 -1.65
CA ALA A 123 27.37 -13.66 -2.37
C ALA A 123 27.18 -13.72 -3.89
N LYS A 124 26.36 -14.66 -4.38
CA LYS A 124 25.98 -14.75 -5.81
C LYS A 124 25.19 -13.53 -6.27
N LEU A 125 24.27 -13.02 -5.44
CA LEU A 125 23.52 -11.80 -5.71
C LEU A 125 24.45 -10.60 -5.87
N ILE A 126 25.39 -10.39 -4.94
CA ILE A 126 26.38 -9.31 -4.99
C ILE A 126 27.26 -9.47 -6.24
N SER A 127 27.81 -10.66 -6.49
CA SER A 127 28.64 -10.92 -7.67
C SER A 127 27.91 -10.63 -8.98
N SER A 128 26.65 -11.08 -9.10
CA SER A 128 25.81 -10.80 -10.27
C SER A 128 25.58 -9.31 -10.45
N LEU A 129 25.35 -8.58 -9.36
CA LEU A 129 25.11 -7.14 -9.37
C LEU A 129 26.35 -6.34 -9.78
N PHE A 130 27.55 -6.76 -9.33
CA PHE A 130 28.82 -6.16 -9.79
C PHE A 130 29.01 -6.34 -11.30
N GLN A 131 28.69 -7.51 -11.84
CA GLN A 131 28.84 -7.81 -13.26
C GLN A 131 27.92 -7.00 -14.17
N VAL A 132 26.78 -6.52 -13.66
CA VAL A 132 25.83 -5.68 -14.42
C VAL A 132 25.92 -4.20 -14.07
N SER A 133 26.78 -3.79 -13.15
CA SER A 133 26.91 -2.37 -12.80
C SER A 133 28.05 -1.76 -13.59
N GLU A 134 27.82 -0.61 -14.21
CA GLU A 134 28.91 0.23 -14.75
C GLU A 134 29.75 0.83 -13.62
N ASP A 135 30.90 1.40 -13.95
CA ASP A 135 31.79 2.05 -12.97
C ASP A 135 31.14 3.30 -12.35
N ASN A 136 30.29 3.99 -13.10
CA ASN A 136 29.45 5.08 -12.60
C ASN A 136 27.97 4.68 -12.70
N VAL A 137 27.39 4.24 -11.59
CA VAL A 137 25.98 3.85 -11.57
C VAL A 137 25.08 5.05 -11.85
N SER A 138 24.34 4.98 -12.96
CA SER A 138 23.46 6.04 -13.45
C SER A 138 22.35 6.40 -12.45
N LEU A 139 22.07 7.70 -12.32
CA LEU A 139 20.90 8.22 -11.59
C LEU A 139 19.62 8.06 -12.42
N VAL A 140 18.49 8.03 -11.72
CA VAL A 140 17.17 7.73 -12.30
C VAL A 140 16.70 8.84 -13.24
N ALA A 141 16.15 8.46 -14.40
CA ALA A 141 15.48 9.35 -15.33
C ALA A 141 14.20 10.02 -14.78
N LYS A 142 13.71 11.04 -15.50
CA LYS A 142 12.50 11.82 -15.18
C LYS A 142 11.27 10.92 -14.96
N LYS A 143 10.46 11.24 -13.95
CA LYS A 143 9.17 10.58 -13.69
C LYS A 143 8.06 11.27 -14.48
N ARG A 144 7.17 10.47 -15.08
CA ARG A 144 5.87 10.96 -15.54
C ARG A 144 4.95 11.21 -14.34
N PHE A 145 4.10 12.23 -14.44
CA PHE A 145 3.20 12.65 -13.37
C PHE A 145 1.76 12.39 -13.80
N PHE A 146 1.01 11.69 -12.95
CA PHE A 146 -0.42 11.40 -13.15
C PHE A 146 -1.20 11.74 -11.88
N GLU A 147 -2.49 12.03 -12.04
CA GLU A 147 -3.39 12.19 -10.91
C GLU A 147 -3.50 10.88 -10.12
N ARG A 148 -3.63 10.96 -8.79
CA ARG A 148 -3.68 9.75 -7.95
C ARG A 148 -5.04 9.09 -7.92
N GLU A 149 -6.10 9.89 -7.91
CA GLU A 149 -7.48 9.43 -7.77
C GLU A 149 -8.37 10.21 -8.75
N CYS A 150 -9.24 9.48 -9.43
CA CYS A 150 -10.20 10.04 -10.38
C CYS A 150 -11.60 9.51 -10.05
N PHE A 151 -12.56 10.43 -9.92
CA PHE A 151 -13.96 10.12 -9.59
C PHE A 151 -14.88 10.18 -10.81
N THR A 152 -14.40 10.70 -11.94
CA THR A 152 -15.11 10.71 -13.22
C THR A 152 -14.89 9.40 -13.99
N GLU A 153 -15.61 9.26 -15.10
CA GLU A 153 -15.45 8.13 -16.02
C GLU A 153 -14.06 8.17 -16.69
N ILE A 154 -13.61 7.00 -17.15
CA ILE A 154 -12.39 6.83 -17.94
C ILE A 154 -12.51 7.67 -19.21
N PRO A 155 -11.47 8.44 -19.59
CA PRO A 155 -11.47 9.18 -20.85
C PRO A 155 -11.75 8.27 -22.05
N LYS A 156 -12.40 8.81 -23.07
CA LYS A 156 -12.71 8.05 -24.28
C LYS A 156 -11.43 7.64 -25.00
N ILE A 157 -11.44 6.46 -25.63
CA ILE A 157 -10.38 6.05 -26.55
C ILE A 157 -10.69 6.69 -27.89
N THR A 158 -10.01 7.79 -28.19
CA THR A 158 -10.13 8.51 -29.47
C THR A 158 -9.21 7.88 -30.53
N GLU A 159 -9.45 8.24 -31.80
CA GLU A 159 -8.57 7.81 -32.90
C GLU A 159 -7.15 8.36 -32.73
N GLU A 160 -7.01 9.55 -32.13
CA GLU A 160 -5.72 10.18 -31.81
C GLU A 160 -4.88 9.30 -30.87
N VAL A 161 -5.50 8.79 -29.78
CA VAL A 161 -4.87 7.87 -28.83
C VAL A 161 -4.44 6.56 -29.50
N LEU A 162 -5.11 6.15 -30.58
CA LEU A 162 -4.81 4.92 -31.32
C LEU A 162 -3.94 5.14 -32.57
N SER A 163 -3.46 6.37 -32.80
CA SER A 163 -2.64 6.71 -33.96
C SER A 163 -1.23 7.16 -33.56
N ASP A 164 -1.09 7.80 -32.40
CA ASP A 164 0.19 8.32 -31.91
C ASP A 164 0.76 7.51 -30.74
N ILE A 165 2.07 7.27 -30.76
CA ILE A 165 2.77 6.48 -29.73
C ILE A 165 2.75 7.19 -28.37
N GLN A 166 2.97 8.50 -28.35
CA GLN A 166 3.05 9.29 -27.12
C GLN A 166 1.66 9.42 -26.46
N GLU A 167 0.63 9.72 -27.25
CA GLU A 167 -0.76 9.76 -26.78
C GLU A 167 -1.20 8.40 -26.22
N PHE A 168 -0.83 7.30 -26.88
CA PHE A 168 -1.10 5.96 -26.37
C PHE A 168 -0.35 5.67 -25.05
N GLU A 169 0.93 6.05 -24.96
CA GLU A 169 1.72 5.91 -23.74
C GLU A 169 1.15 6.70 -22.57
N ASP A 170 0.67 7.91 -22.81
CA ASP A 170 0.11 8.78 -21.78
C ASP A 170 -1.28 8.32 -21.36
N TYR A 171 -2.09 7.81 -22.30
CA TYR A 171 -3.37 7.18 -21.98
C TYR A 171 -3.18 5.91 -21.12
N ILE A 172 -2.26 5.01 -21.50
CA ILE A 172 -1.93 3.83 -20.68
C ILE A 172 -1.35 4.26 -19.33
N GLY A 173 -0.51 5.28 -19.31
CA GLY A 173 0.03 5.86 -18.09
C GLY A 173 -1.08 6.35 -17.15
N LEU A 174 -2.04 7.11 -17.65
CA LEU A 174 -3.20 7.55 -16.89
C LEU A 174 -3.98 6.37 -16.29
N LEU A 175 -4.32 5.36 -17.10
CA LEU A 175 -5.06 4.19 -16.65
C LEU A 175 -4.34 3.36 -15.57
N THR A 176 -3.01 3.33 -15.62
CA THR A 176 -2.17 2.47 -14.76
C THR A 176 -1.69 3.16 -13.50
N HIS A 177 -1.53 4.49 -13.52
CA HIS A 177 -1.05 5.28 -12.39
C HIS A 177 -2.16 6.01 -11.62
N THR A 178 -3.36 6.15 -12.21
CA THR A 178 -4.53 6.76 -11.56
C THR A 178 -5.54 5.72 -11.07
N LYS A 179 -6.08 5.92 -9.87
CA LYS A 179 -7.14 5.06 -9.31
C LYS A 179 -8.52 5.63 -9.65
N PHE A 180 -9.22 4.97 -10.57
CA PHE A 180 -10.57 5.29 -10.99
C PHE A 180 -11.59 4.65 -10.07
N HIS A 181 -12.33 5.49 -9.34
CA HIS A 181 -13.39 5.10 -8.41
C HIS A 181 -14.73 4.89 -9.10
N HIS A 182 -14.99 5.58 -10.23
CA HIS A 182 -16.22 5.45 -10.98
C HIS A 182 -16.49 3.99 -11.38
N LYS A 183 -17.66 3.47 -11.00
CA LYS A 183 -18.09 2.06 -11.20
C LYS A 183 -17.06 1.00 -10.79
N GLY A 184 -16.12 1.33 -9.88
CA GLY A 184 -15.06 0.40 -9.47
C GLY A 184 -14.09 0.00 -10.60
N SER A 185 -13.83 0.90 -11.55
CA SER A 185 -13.03 0.65 -12.76
C SER A 185 -11.63 0.10 -12.49
N SER A 186 -10.95 0.63 -11.48
CA SER A 186 -9.62 0.16 -11.07
C SER A 186 -9.66 -1.04 -10.11
N LEU A 187 -10.81 -1.67 -9.84
CA LEU A 187 -10.86 -2.93 -9.06
C LEU A 187 -10.17 -4.07 -9.82
N GLN A 188 -9.87 -5.19 -9.15
CA GLN A 188 -9.21 -6.34 -9.79
C GLN A 188 -10.05 -6.95 -10.92
N ASP A 189 -11.37 -7.00 -10.75
CA ASP A 189 -12.34 -7.42 -11.77
C ASP A 189 -12.96 -6.22 -12.52
N GLY A 190 -12.43 -5.00 -12.31
CA GLY A 190 -12.92 -3.79 -12.95
C GLY A 190 -12.69 -3.77 -14.46
N ILE A 191 -13.16 -2.71 -15.12
CA ILE A 191 -13.00 -2.59 -16.58
C ILE A 191 -11.55 -2.36 -16.98
N ILE A 192 -10.75 -1.63 -16.19
CA ILE A 192 -9.38 -1.25 -16.56
C ILE A 192 -8.48 -2.49 -16.73
N PRO A 193 -8.44 -3.47 -15.80
CA PRO A 193 -7.69 -4.70 -16.05
C PRO A 193 -8.14 -5.50 -17.27
N LYS A 194 -9.43 -5.44 -17.65
CA LYS A 194 -9.94 -6.12 -18.85
C LYS A 194 -9.52 -5.37 -20.10
N LEU A 195 -9.67 -4.05 -20.07
CA LEU A 195 -9.25 -3.13 -21.12
C LEU A 195 -7.75 -3.26 -21.40
N LEU A 196 -6.89 -3.16 -20.37
CA LEU A 196 -5.44 -3.30 -20.53
C LEU A 196 -5.05 -4.66 -21.15
N LYS A 197 -5.68 -5.76 -20.72
CA LYS A 197 -5.44 -7.09 -21.33
C LYS A 197 -5.85 -7.15 -22.80
N ASN A 198 -6.96 -6.50 -23.16
CA ASN A 198 -7.45 -6.46 -24.52
C ASN A 198 -6.59 -5.56 -25.43
N LEU A 199 -6.17 -4.40 -24.93
CA LEU A 199 -5.28 -3.47 -25.65
C LEU A 199 -3.91 -4.11 -25.90
N LEU A 200 -3.36 -4.79 -24.90
CA LEU A 200 -2.09 -5.52 -25.03
C LEU A 200 -2.29 -6.96 -25.54
N HIS A 201 -3.44 -7.35 -26.08
CA HIS A 201 -3.59 -8.71 -26.61
C HIS A 201 -2.66 -8.92 -27.83
N PRO A 202 -1.98 -10.06 -27.99
CA PRO A 202 -1.08 -10.31 -29.13
C PRO A 202 -1.79 -10.23 -30.49
N SER A 203 -3.04 -10.69 -30.56
CA SER A 203 -3.86 -10.59 -31.78
C SER A 203 -4.35 -9.17 -32.11
N ASN A 204 -4.10 -8.17 -31.27
CA ASN A 204 -4.48 -6.79 -31.53
C ASN A 204 -3.45 -6.11 -32.44
N LEU A 205 -3.58 -6.35 -33.74
CA LEU A 205 -2.66 -5.84 -34.77
C LEU A 205 -2.69 -4.31 -34.90
N ARG A 206 -3.81 -3.67 -34.56
CA ARG A 206 -3.97 -2.21 -34.62
C ARG A 206 -3.03 -1.50 -33.64
N ILE A 207 -2.88 -2.06 -32.44
CA ILE A 207 -2.07 -1.45 -31.37
C ILE A 207 -0.62 -1.95 -31.39
N ALA A 208 -0.32 -3.04 -32.11
CA ALA A 208 1.03 -3.60 -32.22
C ALA A 208 2.15 -2.57 -32.45
N PRO A 209 2.05 -1.60 -33.38
CA PRO A 209 3.10 -0.59 -33.58
C PRO A 209 3.20 0.45 -32.44
N LEU A 210 2.17 0.60 -31.61
CA LEU A 210 2.14 1.54 -30.48
C LEU A 210 2.68 0.94 -29.18
N LYS A 211 2.93 -0.39 -29.15
CA LYS A 211 3.44 -1.07 -27.97
C LYS A 211 4.92 -0.75 -27.78
N THR A 212 5.24 -0.05 -26.70
CA THR A 212 6.63 0.25 -26.32
C THR A 212 7.00 -0.38 -24.99
N ALA A 213 8.29 -0.37 -24.65
CA ALA A 213 8.75 -0.79 -23.32
C ALA A 213 8.10 0.04 -22.20
N SER A 214 7.79 1.31 -22.43
CA SER A 214 7.09 2.21 -21.50
C SER A 214 5.66 1.73 -21.21
N VAL A 215 4.89 1.41 -22.27
CA VAL A 215 3.54 0.80 -22.16
C VAL A 215 3.59 -0.48 -21.33
N PHE A 216 4.47 -1.42 -21.68
CA PHE A 216 4.60 -2.67 -20.93
C PHE A 216 4.98 -2.43 -19.47
N ASN A 217 5.91 -1.51 -19.21
CA ASN A 217 6.35 -1.17 -17.86
C ASN A 217 5.21 -0.57 -17.01
N ASP A 218 4.37 0.28 -17.58
CA ASP A 218 3.18 0.82 -16.91
C ASP A 218 2.18 -0.26 -16.53
N VAL A 219 1.89 -1.18 -17.46
CA VAL A 219 0.95 -2.28 -17.20
C VAL A 219 1.54 -3.26 -16.18
N ILE A 220 2.85 -3.56 -16.25
CA ILE A 220 3.56 -4.36 -15.24
C ILE A 220 3.50 -3.68 -13.87
N TYR A 221 3.68 -2.36 -13.82
CA TYR A 221 3.57 -1.57 -12.59
C TYR A 221 2.16 -1.66 -11.99
N TYR A 222 1.13 -1.52 -12.82
CA TYR A 222 -0.27 -1.62 -12.42
C TYR A 222 -0.61 -2.99 -11.82
N TYR A 223 -0.31 -4.08 -12.51
CA TYR A 223 -0.55 -5.44 -11.99
C TYR A 223 0.33 -5.77 -10.79
N GLY A 224 1.56 -5.24 -10.74
CA GLY A 224 2.47 -5.35 -9.60
C GLY A 224 1.90 -4.70 -8.34
N ASN A 225 1.26 -3.53 -8.47
CA ASN A 225 0.55 -2.87 -7.37
C ASN A 225 -0.68 -3.65 -6.89
N LYS A 226 -1.28 -4.47 -7.77
CA LYS A 226 -2.37 -5.40 -7.43
C LYS A 226 -1.89 -6.76 -6.93
N ASN A 227 -0.58 -6.97 -6.75
CA ASN A 227 0.04 -8.25 -6.39
C ASN A 227 -0.25 -9.39 -7.40
N ASN A 228 -0.61 -9.05 -8.65
CA ASN A 228 -0.79 -10.05 -9.71
C ASN A 228 0.54 -10.32 -10.43
N PHE A 229 1.47 -10.96 -9.71
CA PHE A 229 2.82 -11.25 -10.21
C PHE A 229 2.85 -12.29 -11.34
N ALA A 230 1.77 -13.07 -11.52
CA ALA A 230 1.64 -13.96 -12.68
C ALA A 230 1.57 -13.15 -13.97
N THR A 231 0.62 -12.21 -14.04
CA THR A 231 0.49 -11.31 -15.19
C THR A 231 1.70 -10.43 -15.41
N CYS A 232 2.41 -9.99 -14.36
CA CYS A 232 3.70 -9.30 -14.55
C CYS A 232 4.73 -10.16 -15.32
N ARG A 233 4.81 -11.46 -15.04
CA ARG A 233 5.74 -12.36 -15.74
C ARG A 233 5.29 -12.68 -17.16
N GLU A 234 3.98 -12.79 -17.37
CA GLU A 234 3.38 -12.96 -18.70
C GLU A 234 3.69 -11.76 -19.59
N LEU A 235 3.48 -10.53 -19.09
CA LEU A 235 3.80 -9.30 -19.81
C LEU A 235 5.30 -9.15 -20.10
N TYR A 236 6.16 -9.51 -19.14
CA TYR A 236 7.63 -9.52 -19.35
C TYR A 236 8.05 -10.54 -20.41
N ALA A 237 7.37 -11.68 -20.50
CA ALA A 237 7.66 -12.67 -21.52
C ALA A 237 7.08 -12.25 -22.88
N GLN A 238 5.87 -11.67 -22.89
CA GLN A 238 5.20 -11.14 -24.06
C GLN A 238 6.01 -10.04 -24.73
N MET A 239 6.50 -9.05 -23.99
CA MET A 239 7.26 -7.96 -24.60
C MET A 239 8.47 -8.50 -25.37
N LYS A 240 9.13 -9.54 -24.84
CA LYS A 240 10.25 -10.20 -25.51
C LYS A 240 9.83 -11.00 -26.74
N SER A 241 8.71 -11.73 -26.68
CA SER A 241 8.21 -12.46 -27.85
C SER A 241 7.74 -11.53 -28.97
N GLU A 242 7.28 -10.33 -28.62
CA GLU A 242 6.89 -9.27 -29.56
C GLU A 242 8.08 -8.41 -30.02
N GLY A 243 9.33 -8.77 -29.66
CA GLY A 243 10.53 -8.05 -30.09
C GLY A 243 10.79 -6.72 -29.37
N ILE A 244 10.05 -6.41 -28.31
CA ILE A 244 10.20 -5.20 -27.51
C ILE A 244 11.23 -5.45 -26.41
N ALA A 245 12.40 -4.81 -26.55
CA ALA A 245 13.52 -4.98 -25.64
C ALA A 245 13.18 -4.49 -24.21
N PRO A 246 13.38 -5.33 -23.18
CA PRO A 246 13.37 -4.89 -21.79
C PRO A 246 14.43 -3.83 -21.53
N ASN A 247 14.15 -2.90 -20.62
CA ASN A 247 15.11 -1.88 -20.18
C ASN A 247 15.33 -1.94 -18.66
N VAL A 248 16.16 -1.06 -18.11
CA VAL A 248 16.47 -1.05 -16.67
C VAL A 248 15.21 -0.87 -15.82
N GLN A 249 14.23 -0.09 -16.28
CA GLN A 249 12.95 0.10 -15.61
C GLN A 249 12.14 -1.21 -15.56
N THR A 250 12.14 -1.99 -16.65
CA THR A 250 11.50 -3.31 -16.68
C THR A 250 12.07 -4.21 -15.60
N TYR A 251 13.39 -4.35 -15.52
CA TYR A 251 14.05 -5.17 -14.51
C TYR A 251 13.83 -4.65 -13.08
N ASN A 252 13.88 -3.34 -12.88
CA ASN A 252 13.55 -2.71 -11.60
C ASN A 252 12.11 -3.00 -11.17
N LEU A 253 11.14 -3.01 -12.10
CA LEU A 253 9.77 -3.42 -11.81
C LEU A 253 9.68 -4.90 -11.42
N MET A 254 10.41 -5.79 -12.11
CA MET A 254 10.45 -7.22 -11.77
C MET A 254 11.06 -7.47 -10.39
N LEU A 255 12.18 -6.82 -10.06
CA LEU A 255 12.81 -6.88 -8.73
C LEU A 255 11.94 -6.26 -7.64
N ARG A 256 11.27 -5.14 -7.92
CA ARG A 256 10.30 -4.53 -6.99
C ARG A 256 9.11 -5.44 -6.74
N ASN A 257 8.61 -6.11 -7.78
CA ASN A 257 7.55 -7.10 -7.68
C ASN A 257 8.01 -8.29 -6.83
N LEU A 258 9.25 -8.74 -6.99
CA LEU A 258 9.86 -9.76 -6.15
C LEU A 258 9.94 -9.30 -4.67
N LEU A 259 10.33 -8.05 -4.40
CA LEU A 259 10.35 -7.48 -3.06
C LEU A 259 8.94 -7.47 -2.43
N ARG A 260 7.93 -7.05 -3.17
CA ARG A 260 6.52 -7.08 -2.72
C ARG A 260 6.03 -8.51 -2.48
N ASN A 261 6.35 -9.42 -3.39
CA ASN A 261 6.01 -10.83 -3.30
C ASN A 261 6.72 -11.52 -2.11
N SER A 262 7.93 -11.09 -1.73
CA SER A 262 8.66 -11.60 -0.56
C SER A 262 7.95 -11.36 0.78
N ARG A 263 7.00 -10.42 0.81
CA ARG A 263 6.15 -10.14 1.98
C ARG A 263 4.97 -11.12 2.10
N LEU A 264 4.72 -11.94 1.08
CA LEU A 264 3.67 -12.97 1.05
C LEU A 264 4.19 -14.36 1.47
N ILE A 265 3.28 -15.29 1.73
CA ILE A 265 3.61 -16.66 2.15
C ILE A 265 4.26 -17.42 0.98
N LYS A 266 5.55 -17.75 1.11
CA LYS A 266 6.36 -18.43 0.09
C LYS A 266 7.14 -19.60 0.65
N GLN A 267 7.66 -20.43 -0.26
CA GLN A 267 8.44 -21.64 0.05
C GLN A 267 9.95 -21.37 0.20
N GLN A 268 10.44 -20.21 -0.26
CA GLN A 268 11.87 -19.89 -0.33
C GLN A 268 12.12 -18.38 -0.27
N LEU A 269 13.38 -18.00 -0.01
CA LEU A 269 13.88 -16.63 -0.07
C LEU A 269 13.94 -16.14 -1.53
N PRO A 270 13.86 -14.82 -1.77
CA PRO A 270 13.74 -14.26 -3.13
C PRO A 270 15.05 -14.30 -3.95
N TYR A 271 16.18 -14.69 -3.36
CA TYR A 271 17.50 -14.48 -3.96
C TYR A 271 17.71 -15.18 -5.30
N ARG A 272 17.26 -16.44 -5.45
CA ARG A 272 17.37 -17.16 -6.73
C ARG A 272 16.62 -16.47 -7.87
N GLU A 273 15.42 -15.94 -7.59
CA GLU A 273 14.65 -15.17 -8.58
C GLU A 273 15.32 -13.82 -8.88
N ALA A 274 15.92 -13.16 -7.88
CA ALA A 274 16.66 -11.92 -8.09
C ALA A 274 17.90 -12.13 -8.97
N ILE A 275 18.71 -13.17 -8.66
CA ILE A 275 19.88 -13.56 -9.45
C ILE A 275 19.49 -13.87 -10.89
N PHE A 276 18.39 -14.60 -11.11
CA PHE A 276 17.88 -14.87 -12.47
C PHE A 276 17.65 -13.59 -13.29
N TYR A 277 17.06 -12.55 -12.68
CA TYR A 277 16.85 -11.27 -13.37
C TYR A 277 18.16 -10.52 -13.60
N LEU A 278 19.11 -10.55 -12.66
CA LEU A 278 20.43 -9.92 -12.84
C LEU A 278 21.27 -10.62 -13.93
N GLU A 279 21.25 -11.95 -13.99
CA GLU A 279 21.90 -12.70 -15.07
C GLU A 279 21.29 -12.40 -16.44
N ARG A 280 19.98 -12.12 -16.48
CA ARG A 280 19.29 -11.70 -17.71
C ARG A 280 19.68 -10.28 -18.11
N MET A 281 19.75 -9.35 -17.16
CA MET A 281 20.30 -8.02 -17.40
C MET A 281 21.71 -8.09 -18.01
N LYS A 282 22.57 -8.96 -17.47
CA LYS A 282 23.91 -9.20 -18.02
C LYS A 282 23.86 -9.67 -19.48
N LYS A 283 23.03 -10.67 -19.78
CA LYS A 283 22.90 -11.23 -21.14
C LYS A 283 22.37 -10.22 -22.16
N GLU A 284 21.51 -9.31 -21.70
CA GLU A 284 20.89 -8.27 -22.53
C GLU A 284 21.69 -6.95 -22.52
N ASN A 285 22.88 -6.94 -21.91
CA ASN A 285 23.75 -5.76 -21.75
C ASN A 285 23.04 -4.55 -21.12
N ILE A 286 22.22 -4.80 -20.10
CA ILE A 286 21.47 -3.78 -19.37
C ILE A 286 22.17 -3.51 -18.04
N SER A 287 22.62 -2.27 -17.87
CA SER A 287 23.32 -1.85 -16.68
C SER A 287 22.37 -1.60 -15.51
N ALA A 288 22.75 -2.05 -14.31
CA ALA A 288 22.02 -1.78 -13.08
C ALA A 288 22.13 -0.30 -12.68
N ASP A 289 21.01 0.27 -12.24
CA ASP A 289 20.94 1.64 -11.73
C ASP A 289 20.84 1.66 -10.19
N VAL A 290 20.79 2.86 -9.61
CA VAL A 290 20.67 3.02 -8.16
C VAL A 290 19.36 2.41 -7.61
N ILE A 291 18.29 2.34 -8.40
CA ILE A 291 17.05 1.67 -8.00
C ILE A 291 17.27 0.17 -7.90
N THR A 292 18.02 -0.44 -8.83
CA THR A 292 18.36 -1.87 -8.81
C THR A 292 19.08 -2.20 -7.51
N TRP A 293 20.14 -1.45 -7.18
CA TRP A 293 20.91 -1.61 -5.95
C TRP A 293 20.06 -1.44 -4.69
N ASN A 294 19.28 -0.36 -4.61
CA ASN A 294 18.38 -0.10 -3.48
C ASN A 294 17.35 -1.22 -3.32
N THR A 295 16.77 -1.71 -4.42
CA THR A 295 15.78 -2.79 -4.38
C THR A 295 16.40 -4.09 -3.87
N CYS A 296 17.61 -4.42 -4.32
CA CYS A 296 18.39 -5.56 -3.83
C CYS A 296 18.73 -5.44 -2.34
N TYR A 297 19.13 -4.26 -1.86
CA TYR A 297 19.32 -4.02 -0.43
C TYR A 297 18.06 -4.35 0.40
N PHE A 298 16.88 -3.92 -0.05
CA PHE A 298 15.61 -4.19 0.64
C PHE A 298 15.15 -5.66 0.54
N LEU A 299 15.69 -6.45 -0.38
CA LEU A 299 15.43 -7.90 -0.44
C LEU A 299 16.08 -8.65 0.74
N LEU A 300 17.23 -8.17 1.22
CA LEU A 300 17.99 -8.77 2.30
C LEU A 300 17.21 -8.75 3.63
N LYS A 301 17.21 -9.89 4.35
CA LYS A 301 16.41 -10.09 5.58
C LYS A 301 17.20 -9.99 6.88
N ASP A 302 18.52 -9.92 6.82
CA ASP A 302 19.40 -9.82 7.98
C ASP A 302 20.33 -8.60 7.94
N ASN A 303 20.85 -8.22 9.10
CA ASN A 303 21.68 -7.03 9.24
C ASN A 303 23.12 -7.26 8.75
N ILE A 304 23.63 -8.49 8.78
CA ILE A 304 25.00 -8.85 8.41
C ILE A 304 25.15 -8.75 6.89
N SER A 305 24.28 -9.42 6.13
CA SER A 305 24.20 -9.29 4.67
C SER A 305 24.00 -7.85 4.24
N ARG A 306 23.12 -7.09 4.91
CA ARG A 306 22.90 -5.67 4.63
C ARG A 306 24.17 -4.84 4.88
N ALA A 307 24.97 -5.22 5.87
CA ALA A 307 26.21 -4.54 6.17
C ALA A 307 27.27 -4.73 5.10
N ILE A 308 27.46 -6.00 4.71
CA ILE A 308 28.34 -6.38 3.60
C ILE A 308 27.86 -5.71 2.31
N PHE A 309 26.55 -5.68 2.08
CA PHE A 309 25.98 -5.06 0.88
C PHE A 309 26.23 -3.55 0.83
N LEU A 310 26.11 -2.82 1.95
CA LEU A 310 26.45 -1.39 2.00
C LEU A 310 27.94 -1.14 1.76
N GLU A 311 28.81 -1.99 2.29
CA GLU A 311 30.25 -1.93 2.00
C GLU A 311 30.51 -2.04 0.50
N LYS A 312 29.88 -3.03 -0.11
CA LYS A 312 30.00 -3.33 -1.54
C LYS A 312 29.37 -2.25 -2.43
N MET A 313 28.30 -1.59 -1.98
CA MET A 313 27.79 -0.39 -2.63
C MET A 313 28.82 0.73 -2.65
N VAL A 314 29.50 0.99 -1.53
CA VAL A 314 30.53 2.04 -1.44
C VAL A 314 31.77 1.68 -2.28
N GLU A 315 32.23 0.43 -2.23
CA GLU A 315 33.36 -0.08 -3.03
C GLU A 315 33.13 0.08 -4.53
N ARG A 316 31.89 -0.18 -4.99
CA ARG A 316 31.51 -0.04 -6.41
C ARG A 316 31.17 1.41 -6.81
N GLY A 317 31.25 2.38 -5.88
CA GLY A 317 30.92 3.78 -6.16
C GLY A 317 29.41 4.04 -6.32
N VAL A 318 28.54 3.15 -5.83
CA VAL A 318 27.09 3.35 -5.88
C VAL A 318 26.71 4.49 -4.93
N PRO A 319 26.09 5.56 -5.43
CA PRO A 319 25.77 6.70 -4.58
C PRO A 319 24.67 6.34 -3.57
N LEU A 320 24.90 6.68 -2.30
CA LEU A 320 23.88 6.53 -1.26
C LEU A 320 22.81 7.62 -1.47
N THR A 321 21.54 7.22 -1.55
CA THR A 321 20.45 8.14 -1.90
C THR A 321 19.53 8.41 -0.73
N TYR A 322 18.87 9.57 -0.75
CA TYR A 322 17.80 9.88 0.20
C TYR A 322 16.68 8.83 0.16
N HIS A 323 16.37 8.24 -1.00
CA HIS A 323 15.41 7.14 -1.09
C HIS A 323 15.82 5.93 -0.24
N LEU A 324 17.09 5.51 -0.31
CA LEU A 324 17.62 4.43 0.52
C LEU A 324 17.48 4.76 2.01
N LEU A 325 17.92 5.97 2.39
CA LEU A 325 17.82 6.46 3.77
C LEU A 325 16.37 6.40 4.29
N TYR A 326 15.41 6.98 3.59
CA TYR A 326 14.01 6.98 4.04
C TYR A 326 13.47 5.55 4.17
N GLY A 327 13.82 4.66 3.25
CA GLY A 327 13.38 3.27 3.31
C GLY A 327 13.95 2.53 4.52
N ILE A 328 15.23 2.76 4.87
CA ILE A 328 15.86 2.21 6.08
C ILE A 328 15.15 2.73 7.34
N LEU A 329 14.93 4.05 7.43
CA LEU A 329 14.26 4.67 8.57
C LEU A 329 12.80 4.20 8.74
N GLU A 330 12.10 3.88 7.65
CA GLU A 330 10.70 3.44 7.66
C GLU A 330 10.54 1.95 8.02
N GLU A 331 11.49 1.07 7.67
CA GLU A 331 11.44 -0.38 7.95
C GLU A 331 11.62 -0.71 9.43
N GLU A 332 12.48 0.02 10.15
CA GLU A 332 13.04 -0.43 11.43
C GLU A 332 12.24 -0.06 12.69
N ASP A 333 11.07 0.57 12.57
CA ASP A 333 10.30 1.09 13.71
C ASP A 333 11.22 1.85 14.69
N ILE A 334 12.10 2.71 14.17
CA ILE A 334 13.14 3.39 14.94
C ILE A 334 12.51 4.46 15.85
N PRO A 335 12.89 4.56 17.13
CA PRO A 335 12.42 5.63 18.00
C PRO A 335 12.78 7.01 17.46
N PHE A 336 11.85 7.95 17.59
CA PHE A 336 12.01 9.35 17.15
C PHE A 336 13.36 9.98 17.55
N ASN A 337 13.74 9.82 18.81
CA ASN A 337 14.95 10.38 19.40
C ASN A 337 16.21 9.87 18.68
N VAL A 338 16.29 8.56 18.43
CA VAL A 338 17.39 7.93 17.69
C VAL A 338 17.47 8.44 16.24
N ILE A 339 16.32 8.68 15.59
CA ILE A 339 16.30 9.26 14.25
C ILE A 339 16.91 10.67 14.28
N ILE A 340 16.49 11.53 15.21
CA ILE A 340 17.00 12.90 15.33
C ILE A 340 18.50 12.91 15.66
N ASP A 341 18.94 12.05 16.57
CA ASP A 341 20.36 11.94 16.94
C ASP A 341 21.19 11.51 15.74
N PHE A 342 20.74 10.49 15.00
CA PHE A 342 21.39 10.05 13.77
C PHE A 342 21.49 11.15 12.70
N LEU A 343 20.41 11.93 12.50
CA LEU A 343 20.40 13.03 11.54
C LEU A 343 21.37 14.14 11.96
N ARG A 344 21.48 14.45 13.26
CA ARG A 344 22.43 15.44 13.79
C ARG A 344 23.88 14.98 13.67
N GLU A 345 24.16 13.73 14.01
CA GLU A 345 25.51 13.15 13.95
C GLU A 345 26.09 13.10 12.53
N ASN A 346 25.23 13.01 11.51
CA ASN A 346 25.61 12.91 10.11
C ASN A 346 25.26 14.16 9.28
N ASP A 347 24.89 15.26 9.94
CA ASP A 347 24.49 16.54 9.33
C ASP A 347 23.46 16.42 8.18
N ILE A 348 22.48 15.52 8.33
CA ILE A 348 21.46 15.25 7.30
C ILE A 348 20.29 16.21 7.47
N PRO A 349 19.95 17.03 6.47
CA PRO A 349 18.87 18.00 6.59
C PRO A 349 17.50 17.34 6.78
N VAL A 350 16.67 17.95 7.62
CA VAL A 350 15.29 17.52 7.88
C VAL A 350 14.38 18.05 6.78
N ASP A 351 13.60 17.16 6.18
CA ASP A 351 12.58 17.47 5.19
C ASP A 351 11.19 16.95 5.60
N THR A 352 10.19 17.20 4.75
CA THR A 352 8.81 16.75 4.99
C THR A 352 8.71 15.22 5.14
N LYS A 353 9.55 14.43 4.46
CA LYS A 353 9.50 12.98 4.51
C LYS A 353 10.07 12.44 5.81
N ILE A 354 11.13 13.04 6.33
CA ILE A 354 11.65 12.78 7.69
C ILE A 354 10.59 13.12 8.73
N ILE A 355 9.91 14.27 8.61
CA ILE A 355 8.81 14.63 9.53
C ILE A 355 7.71 13.57 9.53
N LYS A 356 7.33 13.02 8.37
CA LYS A 356 6.35 11.92 8.28
C LYS A 356 6.82 10.63 8.96
N ILE A 357 8.09 10.27 8.80
CA ILE A 357 8.68 9.09 9.44
C ILE A 357 8.69 9.27 10.96
N CYS A 358 9.17 10.43 11.43
CA CYS A 358 9.17 10.82 12.84
C CYS A 358 7.74 10.81 13.45
N HIS A 359 6.79 11.40 12.74
CA HIS A 359 5.36 11.38 13.11
C HIS A 359 4.87 9.94 13.29
N ARG A 360 5.04 9.09 12.28
CA ARG A 360 4.62 7.69 12.35
C ARG A 360 5.30 6.94 13.51
N SER A 361 6.59 7.16 13.75
CA SER A 361 7.32 6.56 14.88
C SER A 361 6.68 6.92 16.23
N LEU A 362 6.32 8.18 16.43
CA LEU A 362 5.64 8.66 17.64
C LEU A 362 4.23 8.08 17.77
N ILE A 363 3.46 8.05 16.68
CA ILE A 363 2.09 7.50 16.67
C ILE A 363 2.06 6.01 17.01
N LYS A 364 2.94 5.19 16.40
CA LYS A 364 3.04 3.75 16.69
C LYS A 364 3.37 3.48 18.17
N ARG A 365 4.09 4.41 18.81
CA ARG A 365 4.43 4.38 20.25
C ARG A 365 3.40 5.05 21.16
N ASP A 366 2.21 5.38 20.65
CA ASP A 366 1.14 6.07 21.37
C ASP A 366 1.53 7.46 21.93
N LYS A 367 2.59 8.09 21.39
CA LYS A 367 3.08 9.41 21.81
C LYS A 367 2.37 10.53 21.04
N PHE A 368 1.04 10.54 21.10
CA PHE A 368 0.18 11.43 20.29
C PHE A 368 0.48 12.92 20.49
N GLN A 369 0.72 13.34 21.74
CA GLN A 369 1.04 14.73 22.09
C GLN A 369 2.38 15.19 21.53
N ALA A 370 3.42 14.33 21.63
CA ALA A 370 4.72 14.64 21.04
C ALA A 370 4.61 14.76 19.52
N SER A 371 3.85 13.85 18.90
CA SER A 371 3.56 13.87 17.47
C SER A 371 2.82 15.15 17.06
N TRP A 372 1.90 15.64 17.88
CA TRP A 372 1.13 16.85 17.61
C TRP A 372 2.02 18.10 17.67
N LYS A 373 2.84 18.21 18.73
CA LYS A 373 3.84 19.27 18.85
C LYS A 373 4.84 19.25 17.69
N LEU A 374 5.25 18.07 17.24
CA LEU A 374 6.13 17.92 16.07
C LEU A 374 5.46 18.51 14.82
N MET A 375 4.18 18.23 14.58
CA MET A 375 3.44 18.78 13.45
C MET A 375 3.27 20.30 13.55
N GLU A 376 2.93 20.84 14.73
CA GLU A 376 2.80 22.28 14.92
C GLU A 376 4.14 22.99 14.69
N TYR A 377 5.22 22.45 15.25
CA TYR A 377 6.57 22.95 15.02
C TYR A 377 6.95 22.88 13.53
N ALA A 378 6.66 21.75 12.86
CA ALA A 378 6.89 21.60 11.44
C ALA A 378 6.06 22.58 10.59
N ARG A 379 4.83 22.91 11.02
CA ARG A 379 3.98 23.93 10.40
C ARG A 379 4.63 25.32 10.47
N HIS A 380 5.17 25.69 11.63
CA HIS A 380 5.88 26.97 11.80
C HIS A 380 7.13 27.08 10.93
N LEU A 381 7.77 25.95 10.63
CA LEU A 381 8.89 25.85 9.69
C LEU A 381 8.45 25.67 8.22
N ASN A 382 7.17 25.90 7.92
CA ASN A 382 6.56 25.81 6.58
C ASN A 382 6.65 24.42 5.91
N PHE A 383 6.92 23.35 6.66
CA PHE A 383 6.84 22.00 6.11
C PHE A 383 5.40 21.67 5.68
N ARG A 384 5.24 20.80 4.68
CA ARG A 384 3.93 20.40 4.14
C ARG A 384 3.19 19.46 5.10
N VAL A 385 2.61 20.03 6.15
CA VAL A 385 1.76 19.34 7.13
C VAL A 385 0.30 19.16 6.68
N LYS A 386 -0.09 19.78 5.55
CA LYS A 386 -1.41 19.61 4.93
C LYS A 386 -1.61 18.25 4.24
N ASP A 387 -0.63 17.33 4.33
CA ASP A 387 -0.76 16.00 3.75
C ASP A 387 -1.74 15.13 4.58
N PRO A 388 -2.78 14.52 3.98
CA PRO A 388 -3.72 13.66 4.70
C PRO A 388 -3.08 12.49 5.45
N PHE A 389 -1.85 12.10 5.08
CA PHE A 389 -1.03 11.11 5.80
C PHE A 389 -1.04 11.32 7.32
N PHE A 390 -0.89 12.56 7.79
CA PHE A 390 -0.78 12.86 9.21
C PHE A 390 -2.09 12.49 9.94
N LEU A 391 -3.23 12.88 9.38
CA LEU A 391 -4.56 12.53 9.89
C LEU A 391 -4.78 11.00 9.87
N GLU A 392 -4.45 10.34 8.76
CA GLU A 392 -4.63 8.90 8.61
C GLU A 392 -3.88 8.08 9.67
N GLU A 393 -2.64 8.46 10.00
CA GLU A 393 -1.85 7.77 11.04
C GLU A 393 -2.51 7.87 12.43
N TYR A 394 -3.02 9.06 12.81
CA TYR A 394 -3.78 9.22 14.06
C TYR A 394 -5.03 8.33 14.07
N LEU A 395 -5.84 8.40 13.00
CA LEU A 395 -7.06 7.61 12.89
C LEU A 395 -6.78 6.11 12.88
N ARG A 396 -5.65 5.68 12.31
CA ARG A 396 -5.26 4.26 12.32
C ARG A 396 -5.10 3.76 13.74
N GLN A 397 -4.46 4.54 14.61
CA GLN A 397 -4.24 4.16 16.00
C GLN A 397 -5.50 4.33 16.87
N PHE A 398 -6.29 5.38 16.65
CA PHE A 398 -7.55 5.61 17.40
C PHE A 398 -8.64 4.62 17.02
N SER A 399 -8.72 4.23 15.74
CA SER A 399 -9.69 3.24 15.25
C SER A 399 -9.46 1.84 15.81
N GLU A 400 -8.21 1.42 16.02
CA GLU A 400 -7.92 0.14 16.70
C GLU A 400 -8.39 0.14 18.15
N LYS A 401 -8.36 1.31 18.80
CA LYS A 401 -8.76 1.49 20.20
C LYS A 401 -10.25 1.86 20.38
N GLY A 402 -11.02 1.99 19.30
CA GLY A 402 -12.44 2.36 19.36
C GLY A 402 -12.70 3.75 19.95
N ARG A 403 -11.74 4.68 19.86
CA ARG A 403 -11.86 6.05 20.41
C ARG A 403 -12.49 7.01 19.39
N MET A 404 -13.83 6.99 19.26
CA MET A 404 -14.54 7.86 18.30
C MET A 404 -14.39 9.34 18.65
N ASP A 405 -14.42 9.67 19.95
CA ASP A 405 -14.10 10.98 20.50
C ASP A 405 -12.80 11.56 19.91
N MET A 406 -11.69 10.82 20.00
CA MET A 406 -10.39 11.23 19.47
C MET A 406 -10.42 11.37 17.95
N CYS A 407 -11.08 10.43 17.26
CA CYS A 407 -11.18 10.45 15.80
C CYS A 407 -11.90 11.71 15.30
N ILE A 408 -13.08 12.02 15.85
CA ILE A 408 -13.89 13.17 15.42
C ILE A 408 -13.18 14.48 15.72
N MET A 409 -12.65 14.65 16.94
CA MET A 409 -11.88 15.85 17.28
C MET A 409 -10.69 16.05 16.33
N THR A 410 -9.97 14.97 16.03
CA THR A 410 -8.81 15.05 15.13
C THR A 410 -9.21 15.39 13.71
N VAL A 411 -10.23 14.73 13.15
CA VAL A 411 -10.76 15.05 11.80
C VAL A 411 -11.17 16.52 11.70
N ASN A 412 -11.96 17.00 12.65
CA ASN A 412 -12.47 18.37 12.61
C ASN A 412 -11.35 19.40 12.77
N THR A 413 -10.34 19.10 13.59
CA THR A 413 -9.15 19.97 13.72
C THR A 413 -8.34 19.99 12.43
N PHE A 414 -8.17 18.85 11.76
CA PHE A 414 -7.46 18.81 10.49
C PHE A 414 -8.20 19.59 9.39
N LYS A 415 -9.54 19.52 9.36
CA LYS A 415 -10.35 20.36 8.47
C LYS A 415 -10.22 21.85 8.79
N ALA A 416 -10.47 22.24 10.04
CA ALA A 416 -10.57 23.65 10.42
C ALA A 416 -9.20 24.36 10.53
N THR A 417 -8.19 23.68 11.06
CA THR A 417 -6.90 24.30 11.41
C THR A 417 -5.80 24.03 10.37
N PHE A 418 -5.89 22.91 9.64
CA PHE A 418 -4.89 22.51 8.65
C PHE A 418 -5.44 22.50 7.21
N GLU A 419 -6.75 22.72 7.02
CA GLU A 419 -7.42 22.70 5.72
C GLU A 419 -7.21 21.37 4.98
N VAL A 420 -7.22 20.26 5.74
CA VAL A 420 -7.03 18.91 5.21
C VAL A 420 -8.37 18.19 5.13
N GLU A 421 -8.80 17.90 3.92
CA GLU A 421 -9.95 17.03 3.70
C GLU A 421 -9.58 15.55 3.97
N PRO A 422 -10.37 14.83 4.78
CA PRO A 422 -10.19 13.40 5.03
C PRO A 422 -10.32 12.59 3.74
N THR A 423 -9.43 11.62 3.55
CA THR A 423 -9.52 10.69 2.41
C THR A 423 -10.60 9.64 2.63
N LEU A 424 -10.94 8.88 1.58
CA LEU A 424 -11.78 7.70 1.70
C LEU A 424 -11.27 6.71 2.77
N HIS A 425 -9.94 6.56 2.90
CA HIS A 425 -9.35 5.70 3.92
C HIS A 425 -9.60 6.22 5.35
N CYS A 426 -9.62 7.55 5.56
CA CYS A 426 -10.02 8.11 6.84
C CYS A 426 -11.43 7.65 7.23
N TYR A 427 -12.39 7.70 6.30
CA TYR A 427 -13.75 7.21 6.55
C TYR A 427 -13.80 5.70 6.84
N ASP A 428 -13.02 4.87 6.13
CA ASP A 428 -12.86 3.45 6.45
C ASP A 428 -12.44 3.25 7.93
N LEU A 429 -11.50 4.07 8.40
CA LEU A 429 -11.00 4.05 9.77
C LEU A 429 -12.04 4.58 10.78
N LEU A 430 -12.87 5.55 10.40
CA LEU A 430 -13.99 6.01 11.24
C LEU A 430 -15.03 4.90 11.41
N PHE A 431 -15.45 4.23 10.34
CA PHE A 431 -16.36 3.08 10.45
C PHE A 431 -15.75 1.92 11.23
N LYS A 432 -14.46 1.65 11.05
CA LYS A 432 -13.73 0.69 11.89
C LYS A 432 -13.78 1.09 13.37
N CYS A 433 -13.53 2.36 13.67
CA CYS A 433 -13.58 2.89 15.03
C CYS A 433 -14.97 2.68 15.65
N LEU A 434 -16.04 2.98 14.90
CA LEU A 434 -17.43 2.78 15.34
C LEU A 434 -17.71 1.32 15.71
N VAL A 435 -17.29 0.38 14.86
CA VAL A 435 -17.40 -1.06 15.13
C VAL A 435 -16.62 -1.48 16.37
N ARG A 436 -15.41 -0.94 16.55
CA ARG A 436 -14.52 -1.29 17.67
C ARG A 436 -14.96 -0.68 19.00
N GLN A 437 -15.58 0.49 18.97
CA GLN A 437 -16.19 1.13 20.14
C GLN A 437 -17.30 0.25 20.73
N GLY A 438 -17.96 -0.56 19.90
CA GLY A 438 -19.04 -1.44 20.31
C GLY A 438 -20.42 -0.83 20.07
N TYR A 439 -21.46 -1.66 20.22
CA TYR A 439 -22.84 -1.21 20.03
C TYR A 439 -23.30 -0.35 21.22
N SER A 440 -23.88 0.81 20.92
CA SER A 440 -24.51 1.73 21.86
C SER A 440 -25.86 2.19 21.30
N SER A 441 -26.70 2.82 22.12
CA SER A 441 -27.96 3.44 21.67
C SER A 441 -27.74 4.55 20.61
N GLU A 442 -26.54 5.14 20.57
CA GLU A 442 -26.13 6.19 19.63
C GLU A 442 -25.55 5.62 18.33
N PHE A 443 -25.25 4.31 18.26
CA PHE A 443 -24.52 3.69 17.15
C PHE A 443 -25.15 3.98 15.78
N SER A 444 -26.48 3.85 15.68
CA SER A 444 -27.23 4.10 14.45
C SER A 444 -27.13 5.56 14.00
N ARG A 445 -27.18 6.51 14.94
CA ARG A 445 -27.05 7.96 14.69
C ARG A 445 -25.65 8.29 14.16
N VAL A 446 -24.61 7.81 14.84
CA VAL A 446 -23.22 8.04 14.43
C VAL A 446 -22.92 7.39 13.08
N TYR A 447 -23.46 6.19 12.82
CA TYR A 447 -23.34 5.56 11.51
C TYR A 447 -23.92 6.42 10.39
N GLN A 448 -25.15 6.92 10.56
CA GLN A 448 -25.81 7.76 9.56
C GLN A 448 -25.10 9.10 9.36
N MET A 449 -24.60 9.71 10.45
CA MET A 449 -23.76 10.92 10.39
C MET A 449 -22.51 10.68 9.53
N LEU A 450 -21.75 9.63 9.81
CA LEU A 450 -20.55 9.28 9.03
C LEU A 450 -20.89 8.97 7.56
N LEU A 451 -22.06 8.37 7.29
CA LEU A 451 -22.51 8.05 5.95
C LEU A 451 -22.86 9.30 5.14
N ILE A 452 -23.51 10.30 5.75
CA ILE A 452 -23.78 11.60 5.13
C ILE A 452 -22.47 12.32 4.83
N ASN A 453 -21.57 12.41 5.81
CA ASN A 453 -20.27 13.07 5.63
C ASN A 453 -19.40 12.37 4.56
N LEU A 454 -19.52 11.05 4.41
CA LEU A 454 -18.85 10.32 3.33
C LEU A 454 -19.45 10.70 1.97
N LYS A 455 -20.78 10.73 1.85
CA LYS A 455 -21.46 11.11 0.61
C LYS A 455 -21.11 12.53 0.19
N GLU A 456 -21.08 13.47 1.12
CA GLU A 456 -20.67 14.86 0.83
C GLU A 456 -19.25 14.90 0.25
N HIS A 457 -18.32 14.14 0.84
CA HIS A 457 -16.93 14.06 0.37
C HIS A 457 -16.79 13.42 -1.02
N THR A 458 -17.63 12.45 -1.36
CA THR A 458 -17.54 11.66 -2.60
C THR A 458 -18.54 12.09 -3.68
N GLY A 459 -19.19 13.25 -3.56
CA GLY A 459 -20.19 13.71 -4.52
C GLY A 459 -21.46 12.84 -4.59
N GLY A 460 -21.84 12.20 -3.48
CA GLY A 460 -23.04 11.37 -3.33
C GLY A 460 -22.80 9.86 -3.35
N HIS A 461 -21.57 9.41 -3.66
CA HIS A 461 -21.26 8.00 -3.83
C HIS A 461 -20.88 7.29 -2.53
N VAL A 462 -21.58 6.21 -2.18
CA VAL A 462 -21.17 5.36 -1.04
C VAL A 462 -20.30 4.22 -1.54
N VAL A 463 -18.98 4.34 -1.32
CA VAL A 463 -18.06 3.22 -1.55
C VAL A 463 -18.20 2.21 -0.42
N MET A 464 -18.83 1.07 -0.70
CA MET A 464 -19.03 0.01 0.28
C MET A 464 -17.70 -0.67 0.64
N ASN A 465 -17.34 -0.65 1.91
CA ASN A 465 -16.17 -1.35 2.44
C ASN A 465 -16.58 -2.39 3.52
N TYR A 466 -15.60 -3.17 3.99
CA TYR A 466 -15.81 -4.18 5.04
C TYR A 466 -16.42 -3.61 6.32
N TRP A 467 -15.99 -2.42 6.75
CA TRP A 467 -16.43 -1.80 8.00
C TRP A 467 -17.86 -1.27 7.92
N ILE A 468 -18.25 -0.67 6.79
CA ILE A 468 -19.63 -0.22 6.52
C ILE A 468 -20.56 -1.44 6.49
N ALA A 469 -20.17 -2.52 5.80
CA ALA A 469 -20.95 -3.75 5.80
C ALA A 469 -21.11 -4.33 7.22
N LYS A 470 -20.04 -4.27 8.03
CA LYS A 470 -20.07 -4.71 9.42
C LYS A 470 -20.94 -3.81 10.31
N CYS A 471 -20.93 -2.49 10.11
CA CYS A 471 -21.85 -1.56 10.77
C CYS A 471 -23.31 -1.91 10.44
N ARG A 472 -23.64 -2.12 9.15
CA ARG A 472 -24.98 -2.51 8.73
C ARG A 472 -25.42 -3.84 9.36
N ALA A 473 -24.52 -4.82 9.43
CA ALA A 473 -24.82 -6.09 10.08
C ALA A 473 -25.13 -5.92 11.58
N ILE A 474 -24.33 -5.11 12.30
CA ILE A 474 -24.58 -4.79 13.72
C ILE A 474 -25.92 -4.07 13.88
N MET A 475 -26.22 -3.13 12.99
CA MET A 475 -27.49 -2.40 13.00
C MET A 475 -28.67 -3.34 12.76
N ASN A 476 -28.68 -4.13 11.68
CA ASN A 476 -29.80 -5.02 11.36
C ASN A 476 -30.12 -6.00 12.48
N SER A 477 -29.14 -6.40 13.31
CA SER A 477 -29.37 -7.28 14.46
C SER A 477 -29.85 -6.56 15.72
N ASN A 478 -29.62 -5.25 15.85
CA ASN A 478 -29.79 -4.53 17.11
C ASN A 478 -30.67 -3.25 17.02
N ILE A 479 -31.08 -2.81 15.83
CA ILE A 479 -31.87 -1.59 15.63
C ILE A 479 -33.13 -1.66 16.50
N LYS A 480 -33.25 -0.72 17.43
CA LYS A 480 -34.50 -0.43 18.15
C LYS A 480 -35.23 0.77 17.53
N THR A 481 -34.49 1.75 17.02
CA THR A 481 -35.00 3.02 16.48
C THR A 481 -34.18 3.51 15.28
N ILE A 482 -34.86 4.04 14.27
CA ILE A 482 -34.24 4.68 13.10
C ILE A 482 -34.07 6.17 13.41
N PRO A 483 -32.86 6.73 13.33
CA PRO A 483 -32.64 8.15 13.59
C PRO A 483 -33.31 9.04 12.54
N THR A 484 -33.93 10.14 12.98
CA THR A 484 -34.47 11.16 12.05
C THR A 484 -33.35 11.98 11.43
N HIS A 485 -33.55 12.50 10.22
CA HIS A 485 -32.55 13.29 9.51
C HIS A 485 -32.11 14.55 10.29
N ASP A 486 -33.05 15.24 10.92
CA ASP A 486 -32.78 16.39 11.79
C ASP A 486 -31.91 16.00 13.00
N SER A 487 -32.19 14.86 13.65
CA SER A 487 -31.36 14.39 14.76
C SER A 487 -29.91 14.12 14.36
N ILE A 488 -29.70 13.62 13.14
CA ILE A 488 -28.36 13.35 12.58
C ILE A 488 -27.65 14.67 12.27
N THR A 489 -28.35 15.62 11.64
CA THR A 489 -27.81 16.94 11.29
C THR A 489 -27.40 17.72 12.54
N ARG A 490 -28.21 17.69 13.60
CA ARG A 490 -27.86 18.28 14.91
C ARG A 490 -26.65 17.63 15.54
N LEU A 491 -26.53 16.30 15.46
CA LEU A 491 -25.36 15.59 15.96
C LEU A 491 -24.10 15.99 15.20
N ASP A 492 -24.17 16.06 13.87
CA ASP A 492 -23.06 16.46 13.02
C ASP A 492 -22.61 17.91 13.30
N ALA A 493 -23.57 18.83 13.41
CA ALA A 493 -23.29 20.23 13.75
C ALA A 493 -22.62 20.39 15.13
N LEU A 494 -23.02 19.59 16.12
CA LEU A 494 -22.37 19.56 17.44
C LEU A 494 -20.98 18.93 17.36
N ALA A 495 -20.84 17.83 16.62
CA ALA A 495 -19.57 17.13 16.44
C ALA A 495 -18.53 18.04 15.77
N LYS A 496 -18.90 18.75 14.70
CA LYS A 496 -18.05 19.69 13.95
C LYS A 496 -17.43 20.80 14.81
N ARG A 497 -18.04 21.14 15.96
CA ARG A 497 -17.50 22.14 16.91
C ARG A 497 -16.39 21.59 17.82
N CYS A 498 -16.25 20.27 17.92
CA CYS A 498 -15.21 19.64 18.74
C CYS A 498 -13.88 19.65 17.99
N ILE A 499 -12.94 20.49 18.43
CA ILE A 499 -11.59 20.62 17.88
C ILE A 499 -10.54 20.61 18.99
N TRP A 500 -9.29 20.28 18.64
CA TRP A 500 -8.13 20.50 19.50
C TRP A 500 -7.76 21.98 19.42
N ASP A 501 -7.79 22.65 20.58
CA ASP A 501 -7.39 24.06 20.69
C ASP A 501 -5.91 24.17 21.09
N LYS A 502 -5.53 25.29 21.72
CA LYS A 502 -4.16 25.52 22.22
C LYS A 502 -3.67 24.45 23.21
N ARG A 503 -4.56 23.69 23.85
CA ARG A 503 -4.19 22.55 24.72
C ARG A 503 -3.61 21.38 23.91
N GLY A 504 -3.89 21.33 22.59
CA GLY A 504 -3.46 20.28 21.68
C GLY A 504 -4.18 18.95 21.91
N ILE A 505 -3.69 17.89 21.27
CA ILE A 505 -4.29 16.56 21.40
C ILE A 505 -4.13 15.99 22.81
N LYS A 506 -5.23 15.59 23.45
CA LYS A 506 -5.20 15.02 24.81
C LYS A 506 -5.82 13.63 24.81
N TRP A 507 -5.05 12.63 25.23
CA TRP A 507 -5.56 11.26 25.34
C TRP A 507 -6.75 11.16 26.30
N ASN A 508 -6.68 11.90 27.42
CA ASN A 508 -7.75 12.06 28.40
C ASN A 508 -8.64 13.27 28.07
N CYS A 509 -9.08 13.40 26.81
CA CYS A 509 -9.90 14.53 26.35
C CYS A 509 -11.19 14.73 27.16
N TRP A 510 -11.74 13.70 27.80
CA TRP A 510 -12.91 13.84 28.68
C TRP A 510 -12.65 14.74 29.90
N LEU A 511 -11.43 14.72 30.44
CA LEU A 511 -11.05 15.59 31.56
C LEU A 511 -10.65 16.97 31.05
N GLU A 512 -9.79 16.99 30.04
CA GLU A 512 -9.15 18.20 29.53
C GLU A 512 -10.08 19.08 28.69
N TYR A 513 -11.06 18.48 28.01
CA TYR A 513 -12.09 19.15 27.20
C TYR A 513 -13.49 18.79 27.75
N SER A 514 -13.71 19.15 29.02
CA SER A 514 -14.93 18.82 29.75
C SER A 514 -16.23 19.35 29.10
N GLU A 515 -16.12 20.45 28.37
CA GLU A 515 -17.17 21.10 27.59
C GLU A 515 -17.74 20.21 26.47
N TYR A 516 -16.94 19.25 25.97
CA TYR A 516 -17.34 18.34 24.90
C TYR A 516 -17.91 17.00 25.41
N ARG A 517 -17.96 16.76 26.73
CA ARG A 517 -18.46 15.49 27.31
C ARG A 517 -19.84 15.08 26.80
N ASN A 518 -20.75 16.04 26.66
CA ASN A 518 -22.10 15.76 26.16
C ASN A 518 -22.08 15.29 24.70
N VAL A 519 -21.21 15.87 23.87
CA VAL A 519 -21.02 15.44 22.49
C VAL A 519 -20.36 14.06 22.46
N PHE A 520 -19.35 13.79 23.29
CA PHE A 520 -18.71 12.47 23.35
C PHE A 520 -19.69 11.36 23.72
N ARG A 521 -20.60 11.60 24.68
CA ARG A 521 -21.67 10.65 25.01
C ARG A 521 -22.60 10.40 23.81
N ARG A 522 -22.97 11.45 23.06
CA ARG A 522 -23.78 11.35 21.83
C ARG A 522 -23.06 10.68 20.66
N LEU A 523 -21.73 10.66 20.68
CA LEU A 523 -20.92 9.84 19.76
C LEU A 523 -20.83 8.37 20.23
N GLY A 524 -21.47 8.01 21.33
CA GLY A 524 -21.41 6.69 21.95
C GLY A 524 -20.06 6.37 22.60
N SER A 525 -19.15 7.36 22.70
CA SER A 525 -17.86 7.16 23.36
C SER A 525 -18.05 7.13 24.88
N VAL A 526 -17.18 6.38 25.55
CA VAL A 526 -17.13 6.25 27.01
C VAL A 526 -15.79 6.82 27.50
N PRO A 527 -15.73 7.47 28.67
CA PRO A 527 -14.46 7.93 29.23
C PRO A 527 -13.46 6.78 29.29
N TYR A 528 -12.24 7.03 28.79
CA TYR A 528 -11.20 6.01 28.82
C TYR A 528 -10.80 5.71 30.27
N GLN A 529 -11.18 4.53 30.78
CA GLN A 529 -10.69 4.01 32.05
C GLN A 529 -9.39 3.25 31.80
N SER A 530 -8.31 3.62 32.50
CA SER A 530 -7.00 2.96 32.43
C SER A 530 -7.07 1.43 32.60
N ASN A 531 -8.03 0.94 33.38
CA ASN A 531 -8.10 -0.45 33.85
C ASN A 531 -8.82 -1.42 32.89
N SER A 532 -9.44 -0.96 31.81
CA SER A 532 -10.11 -1.85 30.85
C SER A 532 -9.16 -2.53 29.85
N ARG A 533 -7.84 -2.25 29.95
CA ARG A 533 -6.81 -2.86 29.10
C ARG A 533 -6.73 -4.38 29.24
N ASP A 534 -6.98 -4.92 30.44
CA ASP A 534 -6.86 -6.36 30.69
C ASP A 534 -8.01 -7.19 30.09
N GLN A 535 -9.10 -6.56 29.66
CA GLN A 535 -10.23 -7.27 29.06
C GLN A 535 -10.16 -7.37 27.53
N LEU A 536 -9.56 -6.39 26.85
CA LEU A 536 -9.49 -6.39 25.37
C LEU A 536 -8.41 -7.32 24.81
N ASP A 537 -7.29 -7.51 25.54
CA ASP A 537 -6.21 -8.43 25.12
C ASP A 537 -6.53 -9.92 25.40
N LYS A 538 -7.54 -10.22 26.22
CA LYS A 538 -7.93 -11.59 26.59
C LYS A 538 -8.98 -12.23 25.68
N HIS A 539 -9.52 -11.51 24.69
CA HIS A 539 -10.21 -12.18 23.60
C HIS A 539 -9.21 -12.81 22.63
N GLU A 540 -8.53 -13.87 23.10
CA GLU A 540 -8.12 -14.92 22.18
C GLU A 540 -9.32 -15.24 21.30
N VAL A 541 -9.12 -15.22 19.99
CA VAL A 541 -10.15 -15.52 19.01
C VAL A 541 -10.64 -16.93 19.32
N ALA A 542 -11.74 -17.04 20.07
CA ALA A 542 -12.38 -18.32 20.36
C ALA A 542 -12.46 -19.08 19.03
N LYS A 543 -11.90 -20.31 19.01
CA LYS A 543 -11.94 -21.19 17.83
C LYS A 543 -13.34 -21.07 17.24
N SER A 544 -13.42 -20.60 15.99
CA SER A 544 -14.68 -20.21 15.38
C SER A 544 -15.70 -21.34 15.55
N SER A 545 -16.77 -21.10 16.30
CA SER A 545 -17.84 -22.08 16.52
C SER A 545 -18.22 -22.75 15.19
N LYS A 546 -18.52 -24.05 15.19
CA LYS A 546 -18.97 -24.80 13.99
C LYS A 546 -20.04 -24.02 13.21
N LYS A 547 -20.92 -23.30 13.91
CA LYS A 547 -21.94 -22.41 13.32
C LYS A 547 -21.34 -21.26 12.51
N LYS A 548 -20.28 -20.61 13.00
CA LYS A 548 -19.56 -19.53 12.31
C LYS A 548 -18.82 -20.05 11.08
N VAL A 549 -18.20 -21.23 11.15
CA VAL A 549 -17.56 -21.86 9.97
C VAL A 549 -18.61 -22.17 8.89
N LYS A 550 -19.75 -22.76 9.25
CA LYS A 550 -20.86 -23.04 8.32
C LYS A 550 -21.43 -21.76 7.71
N TYR A 551 -21.57 -20.70 8.50
CA TYR A 551 -22.02 -19.39 8.02
C TYR A 551 -21.03 -18.74 7.05
N LEU A 552 -19.73 -18.74 7.37
CA LEU A 552 -18.67 -18.25 6.48
C LEU A 552 -18.64 -19.02 5.15
N LYS A 553 -18.87 -20.35 5.20
CA LYS A 553 -19.00 -21.19 4.00
C LYS A 553 -20.19 -20.76 3.14
N LYS A 554 -21.37 -20.57 3.74
CA LYS A 554 -22.57 -20.08 3.01
C LYS A 554 -22.34 -18.69 2.40
N LEU A 555 -21.76 -17.74 3.14
CA LEU A 555 -21.43 -16.42 2.60
C LEU A 555 -20.49 -16.51 1.40
N LYS A 556 -19.46 -17.38 1.47
CA LYS A 556 -18.55 -17.63 0.36
C LYS A 556 -19.29 -18.20 -0.86
N GLU A 557 -20.18 -19.17 -0.66
CA GLU A 557 -21.01 -19.76 -1.73
C GLU A 557 -21.95 -18.73 -2.38
N THR A 558 -22.62 -17.89 -1.59
CA THR A 558 -23.47 -16.81 -2.11
C THR A 558 -22.67 -15.77 -2.88
N ALA A 559 -21.49 -15.37 -2.37
CA ALA A 559 -20.61 -14.44 -3.06
C ALA A 559 -20.10 -15.00 -4.40
N ILE A 560 -19.74 -16.30 -4.43
CA ILE A 560 -19.37 -16.99 -5.67
C ILE A 560 -20.56 -17.02 -6.64
N ARG A 561 -21.77 -17.32 -6.17
CA ARG A 561 -22.98 -17.34 -7.01
C ARG A 561 -23.32 -15.96 -7.59
N ASN A 562 -23.28 -14.90 -6.78
CA ASN A 562 -23.52 -13.53 -7.26
C ASN A 562 -22.45 -13.05 -8.23
N LYS A 563 -21.18 -13.42 -7.99
CA LYS A 563 -20.10 -13.16 -8.95
C LYS A 563 -20.33 -13.92 -10.25
N GLN A 564 -20.72 -15.19 -10.16
CA GLN A 564 -21.12 -15.98 -11.32
C GLN A 564 -22.25 -15.30 -12.10
N SER A 565 -23.33 -14.84 -11.45
CA SER A 565 -24.43 -14.19 -12.19
C SER A 565 -23.98 -12.92 -12.91
N HIS A 566 -23.15 -12.08 -12.28
CA HIS A 566 -22.61 -10.87 -12.91
C HIS A 566 -21.66 -11.19 -14.07
N ASP A 567 -20.86 -12.25 -13.94
CA ASP A 567 -19.90 -12.68 -14.96
C ASP A 567 -20.55 -13.57 -16.05
N ALA A 568 -21.88 -13.76 -16.05
CA ALA A 568 -22.54 -14.66 -17.01
C ALA A 568 -22.30 -14.22 -18.47
N ALA A 569 -22.41 -12.93 -18.76
CA ALA A 569 -22.14 -12.38 -20.09
C ALA A 569 -20.68 -12.65 -20.53
N TYR A 570 -19.72 -12.32 -19.67
CA TYR A 570 -18.28 -12.56 -19.90
C TYR A 570 -17.90 -14.04 -20.03
N ARG A 571 -18.71 -14.94 -19.46
CA ARG A 571 -18.50 -16.39 -19.59
C ARG A 571 -18.96 -16.94 -20.93
N ASN A 572 -20.00 -16.34 -21.51
CA ASN A 572 -20.53 -16.75 -22.81
C ASN A 572 -19.69 -16.18 -23.95
N ASP A 573 -19.41 -14.87 -23.90
CA ASP A 573 -18.55 -14.18 -24.86
C ASP A 573 -17.80 -13.05 -24.15
N TYR A 574 -16.52 -13.27 -23.91
CA TYR A 574 -15.68 -12.31 -23.19
C TYR A 574 -15.53 -10.98 -23.93
N TYR A 575 -15.30 -11.04 -25.25
CA TYR A 575 -15.01 -9.86 -26.06
C TYR A 575 -16.26 -9.05 -26.35
N SER A 576 -17.39 -9.70 -26.67
CA SER A 576 -18.66 -8.99 -26.87
C SER A 576 -19.17 -8.37 -25.57
N ALA A 577 -19.03 -9.06 -24.43
CA ALA A 577 -19.39 -8.48 -23.14
C ALA A 577 -18.52 -7.25 -22.80
N LEU A 578 -17.21 -7.32 -23.06
CA LEU A 578 -16.32 -6.17 -22.86
C LEU A 578 -16.67 -5.01 -23.79
N LYS A 579 -16.94 -5.27 -25.08
CA LYS A 579 -17.36 -4.27 -26.06
C LYS A 579 -18.62 -3.55 -25.61
N ASN A 580 -19.65 -4.30 -25.20
CA ASN A 580 -20.91 -3.75 -24.71
C ASN A 580 -20.71 -2.90 -23.45
N ASP A 581 -19.87 -3.35 -22.51
CA ASP A 581 -19.53 -2.57 -21.31
C ASP A 581 -18.82 -1.26 -21.66
N LEU A 582 -17.92 -1.26 -22.66
CA LEU A 582 -17.21 -0.06 -23.09
C LEU A 582 -18.14 0.93 -23.80
N ILE A 583 -19.06 0.45 -24.65
CA ILE A 583 -20.08 1.28 -25.34
C ILE A 583 -21.06 1.88 -24.32
N ASN A 584 -21.61 1.06 -23.41
CA ASN A 584 -22.55 1.51 -22.38
C ASN A 584 -21.94 2.54 -21.41
N ARG A 585 -20.61 2.58 -21.33
CA ARG A 585 -19.86 3.55 -20.52
C ARG A 585 -19.36 4.74 -21.33
N GLY A 586 -19.61 4.76 -22.64
CA GLY A 586 -19.17 5.81 -23.56
C GLY A 586 -17.66 5.89 -23.74
N ILE A 587 -16.92 4.81 -23.42
CA ILE A 587 -15.45 4.76 -23.51
C ILE A 587 -15.00 4.55 -24.96
N ILE A 588 -15.78 3.80 -25.72
CA ILE A 588 -15.62 3.65 -27.18
C ILE A 588 -16.94 4.03 -27.85
N GLU A 589 -16.87 4.48 -29.09
CA GLU A 589 -18.06 4.68 -29.92
C GLU A 589 -18.53 3.33 -30.48
N GLU A 590 -19.84 3.16 -30.61
CA GLU A 590 -20.40 2.06 -31.37
C GLU A 590 -20.02 2.31 -32.84
N GLN A 591 -19.00 1.61 -33.34
CA GLN A 591 -18.66 1.67 -34.76
C GLN A 591 -19.93 1.33 -35.55
N ALA A 592 -20.43 2.30 -36.34
CA ALA A 592 -21.48 2.06 -37.29
C ALA A 592 -20.96 1.03 -38.31
N LYS A 593 -21.35 -0.23 -38.08
CA LYS A 593 -21.16 -1.44 -38.91
C LYS A 593 -19.91 -1.52 -39.79
#